data_AF-A0A945NCT7-F1
#
_entry.id   AF-A0A945NCT7-F1
#
_cell.length_a   1.000
_cell.length_b   1.000
_cell.length_c   1.000
_cell.angle_alpha   90.00
_cell.angle_beta   90.00
_cell.angle_gamma   90.00
#
_symmetry.space_group_name_H-M   'P 1'
#
loop_
_entity.id
_entity.type
_entity.pdbx_description
1 polymer ?
#
loop_
_entity_poly.entity_id
_entity_poly.type
_entity_poly.pdbx_seq_one_letter_code
_entity_poly.pdbx_strand_id
1 'polypeptide(L)'
;MKNSINLMTAKGGGLGIDAIWFSPFFPSPQAGFGYDVSDYCNIDSDYGTHEDFDQLVEESHRLGIKIVLDLVLNHSSDQHKWFQESRKNKTNSKADWYVWADPKPDGSPPNNWLAVFGGAAWTYEPQRGQDFLHNFLPEQPDFNWYNLAVREALADVVRFWMKSGADGFRLDTANYYAYDRQLRDNPKRPENSELIEDGQEANPLSQ
;
A
#
# COMPACT_ATOMS: atom_id res chain seq x y z
N MET A 1 11.18 -46.93 -25.18
CA MET A 1 11.16 -46.12 -23.95
C MET A 1 11.06 -44.65 -24.36
N LYS A 2 9.85 -44.07 -24.34
CA LYS A 2 9.68 -42.63 -24.51
C LYS A 2 9.96 -42.00 -23.15
N ASN A 3 11.10 -41.34 -22.99
CA ASN A 3 11.32 -40.43 -21.87
C ASN A 3 10.42 -39.22 -22.08
N SER A 4 9.16 -39.33 -21.65
CA SER A 4 8.30 -38.17 -21.48
C SER A 4 8.84 -37.40 -20.28
N ILE A 5 9.68 -36.39 -20.54
CA ILE A 5 9.96 -35.34 -19.56
C ILE A 5 8.60 -34.74 -19.20
N ASN A 6 8.14 -34.97 -17.98
CA ASN A 6 6.92 -34.34 -17.49
C ASN A 6 7.25 -32.87 -17.25
N LEU A 7 6.99 -32.04 -18.27
CA LEU A 7 7.27 -30.60 -18.24
C LEU A 7 6.63 -29.92 -17.02
N MET A 8 5.53 -30.48 -16.49
CA MET A 8 4.82 -29.93 -15.33
C MET A 8 5.52 -30.18 -13.98
N THR A 9 6.55 -31.02 -13.92
CA THR A 9 7.30 -31.34 -12.68
C THR A 9 8.78 -30.99 -12.76
N ALA A 10 9.22 -30.35 -13.84
CA ALA A 10 10.58 -29.84 -13.93
C ALA A 10 10.75 -28.62 -13.01
N LYS A 11 12.00 -28.31 -12.64
CA LYS A 11 12.30 -27.09 -11.90
C LYS A 11 11.77 -25.88 -12.67
N GLY A 12 11.02 -25.01 -12.00
CA GLY A 12 10.34 -23.88 -12.60
C GLY A 12 9.00 -24.21 -13.28
N GLY A 13 8.49 -25.43 -13.10
CA GLY A 13 7.25 -25.90 -13.70
C GLY A 13 7.31 -25.94 -15.24
N GLY A 14 6.15 -25.98 -15.88
CA GLY A 14 6.03 -26.07 -17.35
C GLY A 14 6.59 -24.87 -18.11
N LEU A 15 6.68 -23.70 -17.46
CA LEU A 15 7.20 -22.46 -18.04
C LEU A 15 8.69 -22.24 -17.76
N GLY A 16 9.29 -22.96 -16.81
CA GLY A 16 10.69 -22.78 -16.41
C GLY A 16 10.97 -21.48 -15.66
N ILE A 17 10.00 -20.96 -14.90
CA ILE A 17 10.13 -19.71 -14.15
C ILE A 17 10.88 -19.90 -12.83
N ASP A 18 11.58 -18.87 -12.36
CA ASP A 18 12.27 -18.91 -11.07
C ASP A 18 11.40 -18.43 -9.90
N ALA A 19 10.39 -17.60 -10.18
CA ALA A 19 9.53 -17.00 -9.15
C ALA A 19 8.14 -16.67 -9.68
N ILE A 20 7.18 -16.58 -8.77
CA ILE A 20 5.85 -15.99 -8.98
C ILE A 20 5.75 -14.77 -8.07
N TRP A 21 5.29 -13.65 -8.63
CA TRP A 21 4.90 -12.47 -7.88
C TRP A 21 3.37 -12.39 -7.84
N PHE A 22 2.82 -12.34 -6.63
CA PHE A 22 1.39 -12.17 -6.39
C PHE A 22 1.10 -10.70 -6.07
N SER A 23 0.13 -10.12 -6.78
CA SER A 23 -0.60 -8.93 -6.33
C SER A 23 -1.23 -9.17 -4.94
N PRO A 24 -1.63 -8.12 -4.21
CA PRO A 24 -2.20 -8.26 -2.87
C PRO A 24 -3.38 -9.24 -2.81
N PHE A 25 -3.35 -10.14 -1.83
CA PHE A 25 -4.43 -11.07 -1.48
C PHE A 25 -4.83 -10.96 0.00
N PHE A 26 -4.48 -9.85 0.64
CA PHE A 26 -4.82 -9.57 2.04
C PHE A 26 -6.25 -9.05 2.13
N PRO A 27 -6.93 -9.20 3.28
CA PRO A 27 -8.26 -8.64 3.50
C PRO A 27 -8.36 -7.19 3.08
N SER A 28 -9.27 -6.89 2.16
CA SER A 28 -9.43 -5.56 1.59
C SER A 28 -10.90 -5.26 1.30
N PRO A 29 -11.37 -4.02 1.53
CA PRO A 29 -12.68 -3.57 1.06
C PRO A 29 -12.80 -3.46 -0.47
N GLN A 30 -11.70 -3.68 -1.20
CA GLN A 30 -11.62 -3.70 -2.67
C GLN A 30 -11.85 -2.34 -3.34
N ALA A 31 -11.72 -1.22 -2.61
CA ALA A 31 -11.78 0.12 -3.22
C ALA A 31 -10.60 0.36 -4.17
N GLY A 32 -9.42 -0.17 -3.80
CA GLY A 32 -8.19 -0.18 -4.59
C GLY A 32 -7.84 -1.57 -5.13
N PHE A 33 -8.82 -2.46 -5.29
CA PHE A 33 -8.64 -3.84 -5.79
C PHE A 33 -7.53 -4.61 -5.05
N GLY A 34 -7.57 -4.59 -3.71
CA GLY A 34 -6.62 -5.28 -2.83
C GLY A 34 -5.51 -4.39 -2.28
N TYR A 35 -5.28 -3.21 -2.85
CA TYR A 35 -4.26 -2.27 -2.37
C TYR A 35 -4.71 -1.40 -1.18
N ASP A 36 -6.00 -1.41 -0.85
CA ASP A 36 -6.55 -0.88 0.40
C ASP A 36 -6.61 -1.99 1.45
N VAL A 37 -5.48 -2.27 2.11
CA VAL A 37 -5.33 -3.41 3.03
C VAL A 37 -5.96 -3.12 4.41
N SER A 38 -6.85 -3.99 4.87
CA SER A 38 -7.56 -3.89 6.16
C SER A 38 -7.03 -4.84 7.25
N ASP A 39 -6.30 -5.89 6.88
CA ASP A 39 -5.50 -6.71 7.79
C ASP A 39 -4.26 -7.28 7.08
N TYR A 40 -3.07 -6.83 7.46
CA TYR A 40 -1.82 -7.18 6.78
C TYR A 40 -1.32 -8.62 6.96
N CYS A 41 -1.78 -9.30 8.01
CA CYS A 41 -1.25 -10.63 8.39
C CYS A 41 -2.30 -11.74 8.22
N ASN A 42 -3.31 -11.50 7.39
CA ASN A 42 -4.35 -12.46 7.09
C ASN A 42 -4.55 -12.54 5.56
N ILE A 43 -5.33 -13.52 5.11
CA ILE A 43 -5.68 -13.74 3.70
C ILE A 43 -7.15 -13.40 3.51
N ASP A 44 -7.47 -12.68 2.42
CA ASP A 44 -8.86 -12.38 2.09
C ASP A 44 -9.61 -13.69 1.81
N SER A 45 -10.83 -13.81 2.32
CA SER A 45 -11.64 -15.02 2.17
C SER A 45 -11.95 -15.36 0.71
N ASP A 46 -11.91 -14.37 -0.18
CA ASP A 46 -12.09 -14.59 -1.61
C ASP A 46 -10.88 -15.30 -2.27
N TYR A 47 -9.72 -15.28 -1.61
CA TYR A 47 -8.48 -15.89 -2.11
C TYR A 47 -8.05 -17.17 -1.39
N GLY A 48 -8.60 -17.46 -0.20
CA GLY A 48 -8.40 -18.73 0.50
C GLY A 48 -8.04 -18.55 1.98
N THR A 49 -7.32 -19.52 2.53
CA THR A 49 -6.87 -19.52 3.92
C THR A 49 -5.34 -19.57 4.06
N HIS A 50 -4.84 -19.44 5.29
CA HIS A 50 -3.42 -19.66 5.56
C HIS A 50 -2.97 -21.07 5.19
N GLU A 51 -3.80 -22.09 5.37
CA GLU A 51 -3.49 -23.46 4.96
C GLU A 51 -3.37 -23.60 3.44
N ASP A 52 -4.16 -22.85 2.66
CA ASP A 52 -4.02 -22.81 1.20
C ASP A 52 -2.69 -22.13 0.80
N PHE A 53 -2.31 -21.06 1.50
CA PHE A 53 -1.02 -20.39 1.27
C PHE A 53 0.16 -21.29 1.63
N ASP A 54 0.09 -22.01 2.75
CA ASP A 54 1.14 -22.96 3.16
C ASP A 54 1.32 -24.05 2.09
N GLN A 55 0.22 -24.59 1.53
CA GLN A 55 0.26 -25.55 0.42
C GLN A 55 0.86 -24.93 -0.85
N LEU A 56 0.50 -23.68 -1.17
CA LEU A 56 1.05 -22.95 -2.32
C LEU A 56 2.57 -22.79 -2.19
N VAL A 57 3.06 -22.42 -1.00
CA VAL A 57 4.49 -22.29 -0.70
C VAL A 57 5.18 -23.65 -0.84
N GLU A 58 4.65 -24.70 -0.22
CA GLU A 58 5.23 -26.06 -0.27
C GLU A 58 5.37 -26.55 -1.73
N GLU A 59 4.29 -26.49 -2.51
CA GLU A 59 4.30 -26.97 -3.89
C GLU A 59 5.18 -26.12 -4.80
N SER A 60 5.22 -24.80 -4.59
CA SER A 60 6.10 -23.91 -5.35
C SER A 60 7.56 -24.21 -5.05
N HIS A 61 7.92 -24.38 -3.78
CA HIS A 61 9.28 -24.73 -3.36
C HIS A 61 9.68 -26.14 -3.84
N ARG A 62 8.76 -27.10 -3.87
CA ARG A 62 8.98 -28.44 -4.45
C ARG A 62 9.34 -28.37 -5.93
N LEU A 63 8.77 -27.41 -6.65
CA LEU A 63 9.10 -27.10 -8.05
C LEU A 63 10.30 -26.14 -8.20
N GLY A 64 10.93 -25.71 -7.10
CA GLY A 64 12.04 -24.77 -7.10
C GLY A 64 11.66 -23.35 -7.53
N ILE A 65 10.39 -22.97 -7.39
CA ILE A 65 9.83 -21.66 -7.69
C ILE A 65 9.75 -20.84 -6.39
N LYS A 66 10.16 -19.58 -6.47
CA LYS A 66 10.15 -18.62 -5.36
C LYS A 66 8.83 -17.84 -5.29
N ILE A 67 8.39 -17.50 -4.08
CA ILE A 67 7.17 -16.72 -3.85
C ILE A 67 7.54 -15.29 -3.47
N VAL A 68 7.10 -14.32 -4.29
CA VAL A 68 7.25 -12.89 -4.03
C VAL A 68 5.88 -12.30 -3.75
N LEU A 69 5.74 -11.59 -2.62
CA LEU A 69 4.48 -10.94 -2.24
C LEU A 69 4.55 -9.44 -2.51
N ASP A 70 3.44 -8.87 -2.98
CA ASP A 70 3.26 -7.42 -2.97
C ASP A 70 2.99 -6.94 -1.54
N LEU A 71 3.75 -5.95 -1.04
CA LEU A 71 3.50 -5.34 0.26
C LEU A 71 3.17 -3.87 0.11
N VAL A 72 1.95 -3.52 0.54
CA VAL A 72 1.42 -2.15 0.51
C VAL A 72 1.68 -1.46 1.84
N LEU A 73 2.89 -0.91 1.99
CA LEU A 73 3.36 -0.36 3.26
C LEU A 73 3.26 1.17 3.34
N ASN A 74 2.81 1.86 2.28
CA ASN A 74 2.63 3.32 2.31
C ASN A 74 1.35 3.75 3.05
N HIS A 75 0.27 3.02 2.82
CA HIS A 75 -1.08 3.30 3.33
C HIS A 75 -1.76 2.00 3.71
N SER A 76 -2.80 2.09 4.54
CA SER A 76 -3.79 1.02 4.76
C SER A 76 -5.14 1.41 4.18
N SER A 77 -6.11 0.52 4.22
CA SER A 77 -7.52 0.90 4.14
C SER A 77 -7.92 1.80 5.31
N ASP A 78 -8.88 2.70 5.10
CA ASP A 78 -9.58 3.43 6.15
C ASP A 78 -10.40 2.51 7.09
N GLN A 79 -10.76 1.30 6.65
CA GLN A 79 -11.37 0.26 7.48
C GLN A 79 -10.34 -0.44 8.39
N HIS A 80 -9.04 -0.23 8.18
CA HIS A 80 -8.00 -0.85 8.99
C HIS A 80 -8.14 -0.44 10.47
N LYS A 81 -8.00 -1.40 11.39
CA LYS A 81 -8.11 -1.18 12.85
C LYS A 81 -7.20 -0.06 13.38
N TRP A 82 -6.07 0.18 12.70
CA TRP A 82 -5.16 1.27 13.04
C TRP A 82 -5.74 2.64 12.70
N PHE A 83 -6.33 2.82 11.51
CA PHE A 83 -6.97 4.08 11.13
C PHE A 83 -8.21 4.34 11.97
N GLN A 84 -9.03 3.31 12.17
CA GLN A 84 -10.24 3.37 13.01
C GLN A 84 -9.93 3.78 14.46
N GLU A 85 -8.78 3.40 15.01
CA GLU A 85 -8.32 3.89 16.32
C GLU A 85 -7.77 5.32 16.21
N SER A 86 -6.89 5.57 15.25
CA SER A 86 -6.24 6.87 15.02
C SER A 86 -7.24 8.00 14.84
N ARG A 87 -8.31 7.81 14.05
CA ARG A 87 -9.31 8.84 13.73
C ARG A 87 -10.17 9.28 14.92
N LYS A 88 -10.19 8.53 16.03
CA LYS A 88 -11.10 8.80 17.15
C LYS A 88 -10.86 10.14 17.83
N ASN A 89 -9.61 10.56 17.96
CA ASN A 89 -9.19 11.80 18.62
C ASN A 89 -7.68 12.03 18.43
N LYS A 90 -7.15 13.13 18.98
CA LYS A 90 -5.73 13.51 18.86
C LYS A 90 -4.80 12.89 19.93
N THR A 91 -5.31 12.06 20.84
CA THR A 91 -4.57 11.59 22.04
C THR A 91 -4.52 10.07 22.22
N ASN A 92 -5.22 9.30 21.38
CA ASN A 92 -5.22 7.85 21.43
C ASN A 92 -3.84 7.26 21.10
N SER A 93 -3.67 5.97 21.38
CA SER A 93 -2.40 5.25 21.19
C SER A 93 -1.86 5.25 19.75
N LYS A 94 -2.73 5.52 18.78
CA LYS A 94 -2.40 5.56 17.35
C LYS A 94 -2.62 6.93 16.72
N ALA A 95 -2.75 7.99 17.53
CA ALA A 95 -3.07 9.32 17.01
C ALA A 95 -2.03 9.82 15.99
N ASP A 96 -0.78 9.41 16.12
CA ASP A 96 0.33 9.78 15.22
C ASP A 96 0.73 8.65 14.24
N TRP A 97 -0.14 7.66 14.01
CA TRP A 97 0.16 6.56 13.08
C TRP A 97 -0.09 6.90 11.62
N TYR A 98 -0.92 7.92 11.37
CA TYR A 98 -1.24 8.43 10.03
C TYR A 98 -0.85 9.90 9.96
N VAL A 99 -0.73 10.43 8.74
CA VAL A 99 -0.37 11.83 8.55
C VAL A 99 -1.61 12.70 8.73
N TRP A 100 -1.68 13.39 9.86
CA TRP A 100 -2.74 14.35 10.19
C TRP A 100 -2.23 15.78 10.15
N ALA A 101 -3.07 16.69 9.68
CA ALA A 101 -2.82 18.13 9.71
C ALA A 101 -4.08 18.89 10.11
N ASP A 102 -3.93 20.03 10.78
CA ASP A 102 -5.06 20.94 10.94
C ASP A 102 -5.35 21.62 9.59
N PRO A 103 -6.63 21.81 9.23
CA PRO A 103 -6.98 22.60 8.04
C PRO A 103 -6.51 24.05 8.21
N LYS A 104 -6.43 24.78 7.10
CA LYS A 104 -6.20 26.23 7.12
C LYS A 104 -7.36 26.95 7.83
N PRO A 105 -7.19 28.21 8.27
CA PRO A 105 -8.25 28.95 8.97
C PRO A 105 -9.56 29.12 8.18
N ASP A 106 -9.51 29.02 6.85
CA ASP A 106 -10.67 29.06 5.96
C ASP A 106 -11.33 27.68 5.72
N GLY A 107 -10.81 26.63 6.36
CA GLY A 107 -11.26 25.25 6.23
C GLY A 107 -10.69 24.50 5.03
N SER A 108 -9.81 25.12 4.24
CA SER A 108 -9.17 24.46 3.10
C SER A 108 -8.01 23.53 3.53
N PRO A 109 -7.61 22.55 2.69
CA PRO A 109 -6.50 21.65 2.96
C PRO A 109 -5.18 22.37 3.32
N PRO A 110 -4.28 21.70 4.07
CA PRO A 110 -3.04 22.31 4.57
C PRO A 110 -2.08 22.79 3.47
N ASN A 111 -2.13 22.18 2.28
CA ASN A 111 -1.33 22.56 1.12
C ASN A 111 -2.02 22.16 -0.20
N ASN A 112 -1.34 22.40 -1.33
CA ASN A 112 -1.84 22.14 -2.68
C ASN A 112 -1.55 20.71 -3.20
N TRP A 113 -1.23 19.75 -2.34
CA TRP A 113 -0.94 18.38 -2.80
C TRP A 113 -2.19 17.72 -3.40
N LEU A 114 -1.99 16.97 -4.47
CA LEU A 114 -3.03 16.29 -5.23
C LEU A 114 -2.86 14.78 -5.11
N ALA A 115 -3.98 14.07 -5.00
CA ALA A 115 -3.98 12.63 -5.07
C ALA A 115 -3.71 12.16 -6.50
N VAL A 116 -3.01 11.03 -6.64
CA VAL A 116 -2.68 10.41 -7.92
C VAL A 116 -3.94 10.09 -8.73
N PHE A 117 -5.02 9.69 -8.07
CA PHE A 117 -6.30 9.37 -8.71
C PHE A 117 -7.26 10.57 -8.81
N GLY A 118 -6.77 11.78 -8.55
CA GLY A 118 -7.49 13.02 -8.72
C GLY A 118 -8.06 13.61 -7.42
N GLY A 119 -8.22 14.93 -7.41
CA GLY A 119 -8.65 15.69 -6.24
C GLY A 119 -7.50 16.07 -5.31
N ALA A 120 -7.83 16.70 -4.18
CA ALA A 120 -6.86 16.99 -3.13
C ALA A 120 -6.36 15.70 -2.48
N ALA A 121 -5.10 15.67 -2.07
CA ALA A 121 -4.52 14.56 -1.30
C ALA A 121 -4.95 14.54 0.18
N TRP A 122 -5.97 15.32 0.54
CA TRP A 122 -6.38 15.56 1.92
C TRP A 122 -7.88 15.40 2.04
N THR A 123 -8.30 14.60 3.01
CA THR A 123 -9.71 14.42 3.36
C THR A 123 -9.93 14.79 4.83
N TYR A 124 -10.95 15.61 5.07
CA TYR A 124 -11.31 16.07 6.42
C TYR A 124 -11.98 14.97 7.24
N GLU A 125 -11.50 14.73 8.46
CA GLU A 125 -12.09 13.83 9.45
C GLU A 125 -12.88 14.63 10.50
N PRO A 126 -14.22 14.62 10.47
CA PRO A 126 -15.03 15.39 11.40
C PRO A 126 -14.85 14.98 12.87
N GLN A 127 -14.60 13.70 13.16
CA GLN A 127 -14.45 13.20 14.53
C GLN A 127 -13.18 13.76 15.20
N ARG A 128 -12.14 14.03 14.40
CA ARG A 128 -10.84 14.48 14.85
C ARG A 128 -10.62 15.99 14.65
N GLY A 129 -11.37 16.59 13.73
CA GLY A 129 -11.24 17.99 13.32
C GLY A 129 -9.90 18.26 12.64
N GLN A 130 -9.45 17.33 11.78
CA GLN A 130 -8.17 17.37 11.06
C GLN A 130 -8.32 16.75 9.68
N ASP A 131 -7.47 17.16 8.74
CA ASP A 131 -7.30 16.46 7.47
C ASP A 131 -6.31 15.30 7.64
N PHE A 132 -6.56 14.19 6.96
CA PHE A 132 -5.57 13.13 6.78
C PHE A 132 -5.07 13.09 5.34
N LEU A 133 -3.78 12.76 5.18
CA LEU A 133 -3.16 12.57 3.87
C LEU A 133 -3.61 11.24 3.26
N HIS A 134 -3.89 11.27 1.97
CA HIS A 134 -3.97 10.10 1.11
C HIS A 134 -3.35 10.45 -0.26
N ASN A 135 -2.27 9.78 -0.64
CA ASN A 135 -1.68 9.99 -1.96
C ASN A 135 -2.51 9.35 -3.08
N PHE A 136 -3.37 8.40 -2.74
CA PHE A 136 -4.21 7.65 -3.67
C PHE A 136 -5.69 7.91 -3.37
N LEU A 137 -6.48 6.88 -3.09
CA LEU A 137 -7.89 7.03 -2.76
C LEU A 137 -8.10 7.61 -1.36
N PRO A 138 -9.20 8.34 -1.08
CA PRO A 138 -9.56 8.74 0.29
C PRO A 138 -9.67 7.54 1.25
N GLU A 139 -10.03 6.36 0.75
CA GLU A 139 -10.07 5.10 1.47
C GLU A 139 -8.68 4.51 1.76
N GLN A 140 -7.59 5.17 1.31
CA GLN A 140 -6.20 4.75 1.47
C GLN A 140 -5.38 5.78 2.27
N PRO A 141 -5.67 5.99 3.57
CA PRO A 141 -4.92 6.93 4.40
C PRO A 141 -3.45 6.53 4.54
N ASP A 142 -2.57 7.49 4.29
CA ASP A 142 -1.12 7.33 4.34
C ASP A 142 -0.59 7.23 5.77
N PHE A 143 0.31 6.27 5.98
CA PHE A 143 1.00 6.11 7.25
C PHE A 143 1.98 7.25 7.51
N ASN A 144 2.10 7.65 8.77
CA ASN A 144 3.20 8.49 9.22
C ASN A 144 4.45 7.63 9.43
N TRP A 145 5.23 7.41 8.37
CA TRP A 145 6.50 6.71 8.43
C TRP A 145 7.57 7.41 9.29
N TYR A 146 7.38 8.65 9.77
CA TYR A 146 8.30 9.23 10.75
C TYR A 146 8.07 8.70 12.16
N ASN A 147 6.93 8.05 12.42
CA ASN A 147 6.63 7.40 13.67
C ASN A 147 7.34 6.02 13.76
N LEU A 148 8.18 5.83 14.79
CA LEU A 148 8.94 4.58 14.95
C LEU A 148 8.04 3.36 15.24
N ALA A 149 6.89 3.55 15.90
CA ALA A 149 5.97 2.45 16.17
C ALA A 149 5.30 1.95 14.89
N VAL A 150 5.02 2.84 13.94
CA VAL A 150 4.53 2.46 12.59
C VAL A 150 5.57 1.63 11.86
N ARG A 151 6.85 2.07 11.85
CA ARG A 151 7.93 1.31 11.22
C ARG A 151 8.08 -0.09 11.80
N GLU A 152 8.00 -0.21 13.13
CA GLU A 152 8.12 -1.51 13.79
C GLU A 152 6.92 -2.41 13.47
N ALA A 153 5.70 -1.86 13.48
CA ALA A 153 4.50 -2.62 13.12
C ALA A 153 4.54 -3.11 11.66
N LEU A 154 5.00 -2.29 10.73
CA LEU A 154 5.18 -2.69 9.33
C LEU A 154 6.33 -3.68 9.16
N ALA A 155 7.41 -3.55 9.93
CA ALA A 155 8.48 -4.55 9.97
C ALA A 155 7.97 -5.91 10.50
N ASP A 156 7.05 -5.91 11.47
CA ASP A 156 6.40 -7.13 11.95
C ASP A 156 5.55 -7.80 10.87
N VAL A 157 4.87 -7.04 10.01
CA VAL A 157 4.18 -7.58 8.82
C VAL A 157 5.16 -8.29 7.89
N VAL A 158 6.30 -7.65 7.58
CA VAL A 158 7.34 -8.26 6.75
C VAL A 158 7.86 -9.55 7.39
N ARG A 159 8.18 -9.51 8.70
CA ARG A 159 8.67 -10.69 9.44
C ARG A 159 7.64 -11.80 9.51
N PHE A 160 6.34 -11.48 9.57
CA PHE A 160 5.27 -12.46 9.53
C PHE A 160 5.33 -13.26 8.23
N TRP A 161 5.29 -12.58 7.08
CA TRP A 161 5.30 -13.25 5.78
C TRP A 161 6.62 -13.95 5.47
N MET A 162 7.76 -13.44 5.94
CA MET A 162 9.04 -14.16 5.88
C MET A 162 8.98 -15.49 6.64
N LYS A 163 8.35 -15.51 7.81
CA LYS A 163 8.17 -16.75 8.61
C LYS A 163 7.19 -17.71 7.95
N SER A 164 6.19 -17.20 7.23
CA SER A 164 5.23 -17.98 6.44
C SER A 164 5.80 -18.53 5.12
N GLY A 165 7.08 -18.26 4.80
CA GLY A 165 7.76 -18.87 3.66
C GLY A 165 7.82 -18.02 2.39
N ALA A 166 7.43 -16.74 2.44
CA ALA A 166 7.70 -15.81 1.34
C ALA A 166 9.21 -15.64 1.12
N ASP A 167 9.65 -15.67 -0.13
CA ASP A 167 11.06 -15.56 -0.52
C ASP A 167 11.49 -14.12 -0.86
N GLY A 168 10.54 -13.21 -1.05
CA GLY A 168 10.81 -11.82 -1.36
C GLY A 168 9.55 -10.94 -1.36
N PHE A 169 9.78 -9.64 -1.52
CA PHE A 169 8.71 -8.65 -1.50
C PHE A 169 8.88 -7.63 -2.63
N ARG A 170 7.79 -7.33 -3.32
CA ARG A 170 7.66 -6.12 -4.13
C ARG A 170 7.08 -5.04 -3.22
N LEU A 171 7.83 -3.98 -2.99
CA LEU A 171 7.40 -2.89 -2.12
C LEU A 171 6.59 -1.88 -2.93
N ASP A 172 5.27 -1.89 -2.74
CA ASP A 172 4.41 -0.91 -3.39
C ASP A 172 4.78 0.51 -2.95
N THR A 173 4.83 1.40 -3.94
CA THR A 173 4.94 2.86 -3.77
C THR A 173 6.01 3.30 -2.76
N ALA A 174 7.15 2.61 -2.71
CA ALA A 174 8.21 2.85 -1.72
C ALA A 174 8.74 4.29 -1.69
N ASN A 175 8.62 5.03 -2.80
CA ASN A 175 8.99 6.43 -2.90
C ASN A 175 7.99 7.39 -2.21
N TYR A 176 6.81 6.91 -1.80
CA TYR A 176 5.78 7.70 -1.11
C TYR A 176 5.88 7.65 0.42
N TYR A 177 6.71 6.76 0.98
CA TYR A 177 6.83 6.61 2.44
C TYR A 177 7.21 7.91 3.15
N ALA A 178 8.01 8.76 2.51
CA ALA A 178 8.42 10.03 3.06
C ALA A 178 7.62 11.19 2.44
N TYR A 179 7.19 12.12 3.30
CA TYR A 179 6.58 13.39 2.89
C TYR A 179 7.33 14.57 3.52
N ASP A 180 7.16 15.77 2.95
CA ASP A 180 7.73 16.98 3.53
C ASP A 180 6.99 17.35 4.83
N ARG A 181 7.67 17.25 5.97
CA ARG A 181 7.07 17.54 7.28
C ARG A 181 6.73 19.01 7.49
N GLN A 182 7.25 19.91 6.64
CA GLN A 182 6.83 21.31 6.61
C GLN A 182 5.54 21.53 5.81
N LEU A 183 5.03 20.47 5.16
CA LEU A 183 3.83 20.49 4.32
C LEU A 183 3.86 21.60 3.27
N ARG A 184 5.04 21.93 2.71
CA ARG A 184 5.15 23.00 1.71
C ARG A 184 4.36 22.64 0.46
N ASP A 185 3.77 23.66 -0.15
CA ASP A 185 3.13 23.54 -1.46
C ASP A 185 4.14 23.03 -2.50
N ASN A 186 3.67 22.14 -3.36
CA ASN A 186 4.40 21.75 -4.56
C ASN A 186 4.47 22.93 -5.53
N PRO A 187 5.60 23.11 -6.24
CA PRO A 187 5.73 24.16 -7.23
C PRO A 187 4.75 23.95 -8.36
N LYS A 188 4.25 25.05 -8.93
CA LYS A 188 3.56 24.98 -10.22
C LYS A 188 4.55 24.57 -11.30
N ARG A 189 4.05 23.81 -12.26
CA ARG A 189 4.76 23.50 -13.48
C ARG A 189 4.98 24.78 -14.30
N PRO A 190 6.16 24.96 -14.94
CA PRO A 190 6.35 26.07 -15.88
C PRO A 190 5.48 25.90 -17.12
N GLU A 191 4.85 26.99 -17.59
CA GLU A 191 3.91 27.03 -18.73
C GLU A 191 4.46 26.37 -20.01
N ASN A 192 5.78 26.39 -20.24
CA ASN A 192 6.41 25.92 -21.47
C ASN A 192 7.08 24.54 -21.36
N SER A 193 6.76 23.75 -20.33
CA SER A 193 7.38 22.43 -20.14
C SER A 193 6.62 21.32 -20.89
N GLU A 194 7.33 20.42 -21.56
CA GLU A 194 6.73 19.29 -22.31
C GLU A 194 6.00 18.29 -21.40
N LEU A 195 4.73 17.99 -21.68
CA LEU A 195 3.98 16.94 -20.99
C LEU A 195 4.71 15.62 -21.18
N ILE A 196 5.08 14.97 -20.07
CA ILE A 196 5.92 13.76 -20.09
C ILE A 196 5.03 12.51 -20.08
N GLU A 197 3.81 12.64 -19.57
CA GLU A 197 2.87 11.53 -19.38
C GLU A 197 1.44 11.98 -19.73
N ASP A 198 0.67 11.08 -20.33
CA ASP A 198 -0.75 11.31 -20.65
C ASP A 198 -1.55 11.53 -19.36
N GLY A 199 -2.48 12.50 -19.36
CA GLY A 199 -3.32 12.85 -18.20
C GLY A 199 -2.78 14.00 -17.34
N GLN A 200 -1.57 14.48 -17.62
CA GLN A 200 -1.02 15.68 -16.97
C GLN A 200 -1.81 16.95 -17.31
N GLU A 201 -2.61 16.97 -18.39
CA GLU A 201 -3.43 18.14 -18.78
C GLU A 201 -4.52 18.48 -17.74
N ALA A 202 -5.00 17.48 -17.01
CA ALA A 202 -6.05 17.62 -16.00
C ALA A 202 -5.49 18.07 -14.63
N ASN A 203 -4.18 18.14 -14.46
CA ASN A 203 -3.56 18.56 -13.22
C ASN A 203 -3.61 20.10 -13.09
N PRO A 204 -4.29 20.67 -12.09
CA PRO A 204 -4.40 22.13 -11.93
C PRO A 204 -3.08 22.83 -11.57
N LEU A 205 -2.02 22.08 -11.25
CA LEU A 205 -0.65 22.60 -11.11
C LEU A 205 0.16 22.52 -12.41
N SER A 206 -0.39 21.93 -13.47
CA SER A 206 0.21 21.85 -14.80
C SER A 206 -0.24 22.97 -15.74
N GLN A 207 -1.18 23.83 -15.32
CA GLN A 207 -1.69 24.99 -16.05
C GLN A 207 -1.29 26.32 -15.41
#